data_AF-A0A0E3YBA4-F1
#
_entry.id   AF-A0A0E3YBA4-F1
#
_cell.length_a   1.000
_cell.length_b   1.000
_cell.length_c   1.000
_cell.angle_alpha   90.00
_cell.angle_beta   90.00
_cell.angle_gamma   90.00
#
_symmetry.space_group_name_H-M   'P 1'
#
loop_
_entity.id
_entity.type
_entity.pdbx_description
1 polymer ?
#
loop_
_entity_poly.entity_id
_entity_poly.type
_entity_poly.pdbx_seq_one_letter_code
_entity_poly.pdbx_strand_id
1 'polypeptide(L)'
;MKALHRIRRIVWVAVAALAIFGAARAHARVHQCSAAWPEVAPVFAATVQYGDPEQKTDPYIDVLVNDRSAKMLLDTGSNAHVLWDTRLLDSASLPTGESLQTLDAIASATKASNVMLSLTDGANRQHLQRFYVIDETPLMALGYSGIVSPQFLAQEKVSLIDFKDDCFFVSERFDPGGAGRYRLDVLGEIPNPHRVMAIPLGVRGDGFP
;
A
#
# COMPACT_ATOMS: atom_id res chain seq x y z
N MET A 1 -9.46 -4.77 63.35
CA MET A 1 -9.91 -3.93 62.21
C MET A 1 -8.74 -3.37 61.37
N LYS A 2 -7.75 -4.18 60.96
CA LYS A 2 -6.61 -3.74 60.10
C LYS A 2 -6.52 -4.45 58.75
N ALA A 3 -7.29 -5.54 58.55
CA ALA A 3 -7.26 -6.33 57.31
C ALA A 3 -8.11 -5.72 56.17
N LEU A 4 -9.19 -5.00 56.51
CA LEU A 4 -10.13 -4.45 55.51
C LEU A 4 -9.56 -3.26 54.70
N HIS A 5 -8.53 -2.58 55.22
CA HIS A 5 -7.89 -1.45 54.52
C HIS A 5 -6.80 -1.85 53.54
N ARG A 6 -6.22 -3.05 53.66
CA ARG A 6 -5.20 -3.52 52.71
C ARG A 6 -5.81 -3.99 51.39
N ILE A 7 -6.97 -4.64 51.44
CA ILE A 7 -7.65 -5.17 50.24
C ILE A 7 -8.14 -4.02 49.34
N ARG A 8 -8.58 -2.91 49.94
CA ARG A 8 -9.01 -1.71 49.19
C ARG A 8 -7.89 -1.00 48.45
N ARG A 9 -6.60 -1.15 48.80
CA ARG A 9 -5.51 -0.48 48.06
C ARG A 9 -5.00 -1.29 46.86
N ILE A 10 -5.11 -2.61 46.91
CA ILE A 10 -4.60 -3.49 45.84
C ILE A 10 -5.50 -3.43 44.60
N VAL A 11 -6.83 -3.30 44.79
CA VAL A 11 -7.80 -3.21 43.69
C VAL A 11 -7.62 -1.94 42.84
N TRP A 12 -7.20 -0.82 43.43
CA TRP A 12 -7.02 0.43 42.68
C TRP A 12 -5.72 0.49 41.86
N VAL A 13 -4.68 -0.22 42.27
CA VAL A 13 -3.43 -0.29 41.50
C VAL A 13 -3.62 -1.15 40.24
N ALA A 14 -4.43 -2.21 40.31
CA ALA A 14 -4.74 -3.05 39.14
C ALA A 14 -5.59 -2.32 38.09
N VAL A 15 -6.56 -1.48 38.51
CA VAL A 15 -7.40 -0.71 37.57
C VAL A 15 -6.62 0.45 36.93
N ALA A 16 -5.69 1.08 37.66
CA ALA A 16 -4.80 2.09 37.08
C ALA A 16 -3.77 1.49 36.11
N ALA A 17 -3.26 0.29 36.36
CA ALA A 17 -2.34 -0.39 35.44
C ALA A 17 -3.05 -0.82 34.14
N LEU A 18 -4.32 -1.26 34.20
CA LEU A 18 -5.09 -1.62 33.01
C LEU A 18 -5.45 -0.40 32.14
N ALA A 19 -5.56 0.79 32.72
CA ALA A 19 -5.79 2.03 31.98
C ALA A 19 -4.53 2.58 31.28
N ILE A 20 -3.33 2.22 31.75
CA ILE A 20 -2.07 2.70 31.17
C ILE A 20 -1.63 1.83 29.97
N PHE A 21 -1.99 0.54 29.94
CA PHE A 21 -1.74 -0.32 28.77
C PHE A 21 -2.81 -0.22 27.67
N GLY A 22 -3.97 0.39 27.95
CA GLY A 22 -5.09 0.50 26.99
C GLY A 22 -5.04 1.71 26.05
N ALA A 23 -4.16 2.68 26.29
CA ALA A 23 -4.22 4.00 25.65
C ALA A 23 -2.99 4.35 24.78
N ALA A 24 -2.21 3.36 24.37
CA ALA A 24 -1.16 3.53 23.38
C ALA A 24 -1.51 2.79 22.08
N ARG A 25 -2.71 3.02 21.54
CA ARG A 25 -2.83 3.02 20.07
C ARG A 25 -2.09 4.27 19.61
N ALA A 26 -0.77 4.18 19.48
CA ALA A 26 0.01 5.14 18.73
C ALA A 26 -0.62 5.19 17.34
N HIS A 27 -1.53 6.14 17.14
CA HIS A 27 -1.93 6.55 15.81
C HIS A 27 -0.69 7.28 15.33
N ALA A 28 0.25 6.52 14.75
CA ALA A 28 1.26 7.08 13.88
C ALA A 28 0.48 8.04 12.98
N ARG A 29 0.82 9.33 13.01
CA ARG A 29 0.27 10.27 12.06
C ARG A 29 0.64 9.70 10.70
N VAL A 30 -0.32 9.10 10.03
CA VAL A 30 -0.20 8.71 8.64
C VAL A 30 0.16 10.01 7.93
N HIS A 31 1.39 10.11 7.43
CA HIS A 31 1.76 11.20 6.55
C HIS A 31 0.71 11.18 5.44
N GLN A 32 -0.13 12.20 5.38
CA GLN A 32 -1.31 12.18 4.54
C GLN A 32 -0.84 12.44 3.11
N CYS A 33 -0.61 11.37 2.36
CA CYS A 33 -0.03 11.35 1.01
C CYS A 33 -0.82 12.13 -0.06
N SER A 34 -1.85 12.88 0.32
CA SER A 34 -2.71 13.65 -0.57
C SER A 34 -3.00 15.06 -0.05
N ALA A 35 -2.35 15.53 1.02
CA ALA A 35 -2.67 16.85 1.58
C ALA A 35 -2.44 17.99 0.56
N ALA A 36 -1.53 17.80 -0.41
CA ALA A 36 -1.16 18.78 -1.42
C ALA A 36 -1.64 18.46 -2.85
N TRP A 37 -2.38 17.37 -3.10
CA TRP A 37 -2.70 16.88 -4.46
C TRP A 37 -4.14 16.37 -4.55
N PRO A 38 -4.85 16.52 -5.68
CA PRO A 38 -5.68 17.68 -6.07
C PRO A 38 -6.92 17.87 -5.15
N GLU A 39 -7.88 18.72 -5.52
CA GLU A 39 -9.15 18.94 -4.78
C GLU A 39 -10.03 17.68 -4.61
N VAL A 40 -9.64 16.56 -5.22
CA VAL A 40 -10.32 15.28 -5.13
C VAL A 40 -9.64 14.40 -4.09
N ALA A 41 -10.42 13.98 -3.10
CA ALA A 41 -9.92 13.06 -2.09
C ALA A 41 -9.45 11.74 -2.75
N PRO A 42 -8.28 11.22 -2.38
CA PRO A 42 -7.84 9.92 -2.89
C PRO A 42 -8.81 8.84 -2.44
N VAL A 43 -8.94 7.80 -3.25
CA VAL A 43 -9.66 6.57 -2.88
C VAL A 43 -8.73 5.55 -2.23
N PHE A 44 -7.43 5.60 -2.53
CA PHE A 44 -6.38 4.80 -1.90
C PHE A 44 -5.15 5.68 -1.67
N ALA A 45 -4.46 5.53 -0.55
CA ALA A 45 -3.19 6.22 -0.31
C ALA A 45 -2.28 5.44 0.63
N ALA A 46 -0.98 5.45 0.33
CA ALA A 46 0.06 4.84 1.13
C ALA A 46 1.36 5.63 1.02
N THR A 47 2.15 5.62 2.10
CA THR A 47 3.54 6.10 2.08
C THR A 47 4.41 5.08 1.38
N VAL A 48 5.20 5.53 0.43
CA VAL A 48 6.23 4.73 -0.23
C VAL A 48 7.44 4.67 0.68
N GLN A 49 7.94 3.46 0.89
CA GLN A 49 9.19 3.18 1.57
C GLN A 49 10.12 2.43 0.62
N TYR A 50 11.38 2.27 0.98
CA TYR A 50 12.41 1.70 0.10
C TYR A 50 13.21 0.62 0.82
N GLY A 51 13.57 -0.44 0.11
CA GLY A 51 14.48 -1.45 0.63
C GLY A 51 15.85 -0.85 0.96
N ASP A 52 16.34 0.04 0.10
CA ASP A 52 17.47 0.94 0.37
C ASP A 52 16.97 2.41 0.35
N PRO A 53 16.84 3.06 1.51
CA PRO A 53 16.41 4.45 1.61
C PRO A 53 17.36 5.47 0.97
N GLU A 54 18.66 5.18 0.89
CA GLU A 54 19.64 6.12 0.33
C GLU A 54 19.59 6.13 -1.19
N GLN A 55 19.47 4.94 -1.80
CA GLN A 55 19.39 4.78 -3.25
C GLN A 55 17.96 4.83 -3.78
N LYS A 56 16.96 4.86 -2.90
CA LYS A 56 15.54 4.76 -3.21
C LYS A 56 15.22 3.55 -4.11
N THR A 57 15.78 2.38 -3.79
CA THR A 57 15.51 1.13 -4.53
C THR A 57 14.45 0.27 -3.83
N ASP A 58 13.83 -0.61 -4.61
CA ASP A 58 12.81 -1.55 -4.14
C ASP A 58 11.64 -0.87 -3.41
N PRO A 59 10.94 0.06 -4.09
CA PRO A 59 9.84 0.81 -3.50
C PRO A 59 8.74 -0.15 -3.04
N TYR A 60 8.22 0.07 -1.84
CA TYR A 60 7.18 -0.73 -1.24
C TYR A 60 6.19 0.11 -0.44
N ILE A 61 5.03 -0.47 -0.16
CA ILE A 61 4.00 0.09 0.69
C ILE A 61 3.63 -0.91 1.78
N ASP A 62 3.33 -0.39 2.97
CA ASP A 62 2.73 -1.18 4.05
C ASP A 62 1.21 -1.04 3.97
N VAL A 63 0.53 -2.18 3.91
CA VAL A 63 -0.93 -2.30 3.75
C VAL A 63 -1.45 -3.41 4.64
N LEU A 64 -2.78 -3.54 4.77
CA LEU A 64 -3.38 -4.75 5.30
C LEU A 64 -4.00 -5.56 4.15
N VAL A 65 -3.69 -6.85 4.09
CA VAL A 65 -4.35 -7.82 3.21
C VAL A 65 -5.17 -8.74 4.11
N ASN A 66 -6.49 -8.76 3.93
CA ASN A 66 -7.43 -9.44 4.84
C ASN A 66 -7.12 -9.15 6.33
N ASP A 67 -6.98 -7.86 6.65
CA ASP A 67 -6.68 -7.33 7.98
C ASP A 67 -5.31 -7.74 8.57
N ARG A 68 -4.44 -8.35 7.77
CA ARG A 68 -3.07 -8.74 8.18
C ARG A 68 -2.05 -7.84 7.51
N SER A 69 -1.07 -7.36 8.28
CA SER A 69 -0.02 -6.49 7.76
C SER A 69 0.80 -7.20 6.67
N ALA A 70 1.03 -6.48 5.57
CA ALA A 70 1.77 -6.96 4.42
C ALA A 70 2.68 -5.85 3.89
N LYS A 71 3.95 -6.22 3.65
CA LYS A 71 4.93 -5.39 2.97
C LYS A 71 4.87 -5.70 1.48
N MET A 72 4.34 -4.79 0.67
CA MET A 72 4.06 -5.06 -0.75
C MET A 72 4.96 -4.20 -1.65
N LEU A 73 5.68 -4.82 -2.59
CA LEU A 73 6.42 -4.07 -3.60
C LEU A 73 5.46 -3.24 -4.45
N LEU A 74 5.82 -1.98 -4.69
CA LEU A 74 5.07 -1.07 -5.55
C LEU A 74 5.70 -1.12 -6.95
N ASP A 75 5.14 -1.96 -7.82
CA ASP A 75 5.75 -2.27 -9.12
C ASP A 75 4.89 -1.75 -10.27
N THR A 76 5.32 -0.65 -10.88
CA THR A 76 4.72 -0.08 -12.09
C THR A 76 4.94 -0.94 -13.34
N GLY A 77 5.89 -1.89 -13.31
CA GLY A 77 6.12 -2.87 -14.37
C GLY A 77 5.13 -4.03 -14.36
N SER A 78 4.46 -4.28 -13.24
CA SER A 78 3.47 -5.35 -13.11
C SER A 78 2.09 -4.89 -13.58
N ASN A 79 1.39 -5.72 -14.35
CA ASN A 79 0.00 -5.49 -14.79
C ASN A 79 -1.04 -6.15 -13.86
N ALA A 80 -0.61 -6.81 -12.79
CA ALA A 80 -1.48 -7.51 -11.84
C ALA A 80 -0.93 -7.43 -10.42
N HIS A 81 -1.80 -7.66 -9.43
CA HIS A 81 -1.30 -7.92 -8.07
C HIS A 81 -0.86 -9.37 -7.94
N VAL A 82 0.27 -9.57 -7.28
CA VAL A 82 0.84 -10.89 -7.03
C VAL A 82 1.00 -11.08 -5.54
N LEU A 83 0.72 -12.29 -5.04
CA LEU A 83 0.89 -12.65 -3.66
C LEU A 83 1.65 -13.97 -3.57
N TRP A 84 2.58 -14.06 -2.64
CA TRP A 84 3.28 -15.31 -2.32
C TRP A 84 3.30 -15.60 -0.80
N ASP A 85 2.91 -14.62 0.02
CA ASP A 85 2.75 -14.83 1.45
C ASP A 85 1.38 -15.45 1.77
N THR A 86 1.34 -16.78 1.81
CA THR A 86 0.11 -17.54 2.08
C THR A 86 -0.47 -17.30 3.47
N ARG A 87 0.29 -16.69 4.40
CA ARG A 87 -0.23 -16.29 5.72
C ARG A 87 -1.25 -15.15 5.60
N LEU A 88 -1.37 -14.51 4.44
CA LEU A 88 -2.37 -13.47 4.18
C LEU A 88 -3.67 -14.04 3.59
N LEU A 89 -3.74 -15.37 3.39
CA LEU A 89 -4.91 -16.06 2.90
C LEU A 89 -5.77 -16.60 4.05
N ASP A 90 -7.08 -16.49 3.86
CA ASP A 90 -8.09 -17.07 4.75
C ASP A 90 -8.48 -18.43 4.21
N SER A 91 -9.07 -19.30 5.03
CA SER A 91 -9.62 -20.58 4.58
C SER A 91 -10.64 -20.42 3.43
N ALA A 92 -11.36 -19.30 3.40
CA ALA A 92 -12.32 -18.96 2.35
C ALA A 92 -11.67 -18.37 1.08
N SER A 93 -10.41 -17.93 1.18
CA SER A 93 -9.63 -17.32 0.10
C SER A 93 -8.53 -18.27 -0.42
N LEU A 94 -8.48 -19.51 0.07
CA LEU A 94 -7.54 -20.50 -0.44
C LEU A 94 -7.89 -20.84 -1.89
N PRO A 95 -6.88 -20.94 -2.77
CA PRO A 95 -7.08 -21.49 -4.11
C PRO A 95 -7.77 -22.85 -4.06
N THR A 96 -8.96 -22.95 -4.63
CA THR A 96 -9.50 -24.26 -5.01
C THR A 96 -8.68 -24.70 -6.22
N GLY A 97 -7.94 -25.80 -6.11
CA GLY A 97 -6.91 -26.25 -7.07
C GLY A 97 -7.36 -26.52 -8.51
N GLU A 98 -8.55 -26.07 -8.91
CA GLU A 98 -9.16 -26.27 -10.23
C GLU A 98 -9.00 -25.06 -11.18
N SER A 99 -8.47 -23.91 -10.73
CA SER A 99 -8.26 -22.73 -11.60
C SER A 99 -6.83 -22.17 -11.51
N LEU A 100 -5.86 -22.95 -11.99
CA LEU A 100 -4.54 -22.41 -12.29
C LEU A 100 -4.61 -21.71 -13.66
N GLN A 101 -4.39 -20.39 -13.65
CA GLN A 101 -4.23 -19.59 -14.85
C GLN A 101 -2.75 -19.30 -15.07
N THR A 102 -2.33 -19.13 -16.32
CA THR A 102 -1.00 -18.59 -16.59
C THR A 102 -1.05 -17.10 -16.32
N LEU A 103 -0.23 -16.64 -15.39
CA LEU A 103 0.07 -15.23 -15.22
C LEU A 103 1.28 -14.91 -16.11
N ASP A 104 1.03 -14.20 -17.21
CA ASP A 104 2.07 -13.68 -18.08
C ASP A 104 2.54 -12.31 -17.57
N ALA A 105 3.78 -12.27 -17.09
CA ALA A 105 4.52 -11.04 -16.81
C ALA A 105 5.51 -10.76 -17.95
N ILE A 106 5.99 -9.53 -18.04
CA ILE A 106 6.91 -9.09 -19.10
C ILE A 106 8.19 -9.95 -19.15
N ALA A 107 8.65 -10.46 -18.00
CA ALA A 107 9.90 -11.21 -17.87
C ALA A 107 9.70 -12.68 -17.45
N SER A 108 8.47 -13.15 -17.24
CA SER A 108 8.20 -14.49 -16.72
C SER A 108 6.76 -14.90 -16.97
N ALA A 109 6.50 -16.20 -17.10
CA ALA A 109 5.16 -16.76 -17.03
C ALA A 109 5.14 -17.82 -15.93
N THR A 110 4.13 -17.79 -15.07
CA THR A 110 3.97 -18.78 -14.00
C THR A 110 2.52 -19.21 -13.85
N LYS A 111 2.32 -20.41 -13.30
CA LYS A 111 0.98 -20.84 -12.91
C LYS A 111 0.61 -20.12 -11.62
N ALA A 112 -0.56 -19.52 -11.62
CA ALA A 112 -1.09 -18.80 -10.47
C ALA A 112 -2.57 -19.09 -10.30
N SER A 113 -3.01 -19.09 -9.05
CA SER A 113 -4.44 -19.08 -8.74
C SER A 113 -4.88 -17.66 -8.45
N ASN A 114 -6.03 -17.25 -8.97
CA ASN A 114 -6.59 -15.95 -8.60
C ASN A 114 -7.45 -16.06 -7.34
N VAL A 115 -7.40 -15.03 -6.52
CA VAL A 115 -8.19 -14.90 -5.28
C VAL A 115 -8.66 -13.45 -5.17
N MET A 116 -9.82 -13.23 -4.56
CA MET A 116 -10.28 -11.89 -4.19
C MET A 116 -9.91 -11.64 -2.73
N LEU A 117 -9.09 -10.63 -2.47
CA LEU A 117 -8.64 -10.26 -1.13
C LEU A 117 -8.97 -8.80 -0.85
N SER A 118 -9.22 -8.52 0.41
CA SER A 118 -9.38 -7.17 0.90
C SER A 118 -8.01 -6.50 1.05
N LEU A 119 -7.80 -5.39 0.38
CA LEU A 119 -6.62 -4.53 0.51
C LEU A 119 -7.03 -3.25 1.24
N THR A 120 -6.43 -3.01 2.40
CA THR A 120 -6.70 -1.83 3.23
C THR A 120 -5.48 -0.93 3.27
N ASP A 121 -5.70 0.36 3.01
CA ASP A 121 -4.65 1.37 2.96
C ASP A 121 -4.34 1.99 4.34
N GLY A 122 -3.37 2.91 4.38
CA GLY A 122 -2.97 3.57 5.63
C GLY A 122 -4.07 4.44 6.26
N ALA A 123 -5.09 4.83 5.47
CA ALA A 123 -6.26 5.57 5.95
C ALA A 123 -7.43 4.65 6.38
N ASN A 124 -7.19 3.33 6.46
CA ASN A 124 -8.19 2.30 6.73
C ASN A 124 -9.31 2.20 5.68
N ARG A 125 -9.05 2.62 4.43
CA ARG A 125 -9.97 2.42 3.31
C ARG A 125 -9.76 1.04 2.74
N GLN A 126 -10.86 0.32 2.57
CA GLN A 126 -10.84 -1.09 2.17
C GLN A 126 -11.27 -1.25 0.72
N HIS A 127 -10.52 -2.07 -0.03
CA HIS A 127 -10.75 -2.34 -1.44
C HIS A 127 -10.67 -3.83 -1.73
N LEU A 128 -11.72 -4.39 -2.32
CA LEU A 128 -11.67 -5.77 -2.79
C LEU A 128 -10.87 -5.83 -4.10
N GLN A 129 -9.77 -6.57 -4.10
CA GLN A 129 -8.83 -6.65 -5.21
C GLN A 129 -8.54 -8.10 -5.61
N ARG A 130 -8.27 -8.32 -6.89
CA ARG A 130 -7.82 -9.62 -7.39
C ARG A 130 -6.31 -9.76 -7.18
N PHE A 131 -5.88 -10.84 -6.55
CA PHE A 131 -4.48 -11.23 -6.45
C PHE A 131 -4.24 -12.55 -7.18
N TYR A 132 -3.07 -12.67 -7.79
CA TYR A 132 -2.55 -13.92 -8.31
C TYR A 132 -1.58 -14.52 -7.29
N VAL A 133 -1.92 -15.67 -6.75
CA VAL A 133 -1.12 -16.39 -5.76
C VAL A 133 -0.12 -17.29 -6.48
N ILE A 134 1.15 -17.18 -6.10
CA ILE A 134 2.26 -18.01 -6.58
C ILE A 134 2.98 -18.65 -5.39
N ASP A 135 3.59 -19.81 -5.62
CA ASP A 135 4.05 -20.65 -4.51
C ASP A 135 5.31 -20.11 -3.82
N GLU A 136 6.31 -19.57 -4.55
CA GLU A 136 7.55 -19.04 -3.95
C GLU A 136 8.27 -17.99 -4.83
N THR A 137 9.01 -17.08 -4.20
CA THR A 137 9.93 -16.13 -4.85
C THR A 137 11.10 -15.77 -3.93
N PRO A 138 12.31 -15.49 -4.46
CA PRO A 138 13.44 -15.00 -3.65
C PRO A 138 13.12 -13.73 -2.83
N LEU A 139 12.14 -12.93 -3.27
CA LEU A 139 11.71 -11.70 -2.60
C LEU A 139 11.09 -11.96 -1.21
N MET A 140 10.66 -13.20 -0.93
CA MET A 140 10.22 -13.61 0.42
C MET A 140 11.32 -13.46 1.46
N ALA A 141 12.57 -13.76 1.09
CA ALA A 141 13.72 -13.64 1.99
C ALA A 141 13.99 -12.17 2.39
N LEU A 142 13.53 -11.22 1.59
CA LEU A 142 13.61 -9.78 1.85
C LEU A 142 12.38 -9.25 2.62
N GLY A 143 11.47 -10.14 3.04
CA GLY A 143 10.31 -9.82 3.85
C GLY A 143 9.14 -9.21 3.08
N TYR A 144 9.17 -9.22 1.74
CA TYR A 144 8.03 -8.82 0.93
C TYR A 144 6.98 -9.92 0.91
N SER A 145 5.70 -9.55 0.89
CA SER A 145 4.56 -10.46 0.83
C SER A 145 3.97 -10.62 -0.57
N GLY A 146 4.24 -9.66 -1.46
CA GLY A 146 3.70 -9.62 -2.81
C GLY A 146 4.04 -8.34 -3.58
N ILE A 147 3.35 -8.16 -4.70
CA ILE A 147 3.39 -6.98 -5.56
C ILE A 147 2.01 -6.32 -5.59
N VAL A 148 1.99 -5.00 -5.39
CA VAL A 148 0.87 -4.13 -5.75
C VAL A 148 1.25 -3.39 -7.03
N SER A 149 0.38 -3.49 -8.03
CA SER A 149 0.50 -2.82 -9.32
C SER A 149 -0.31 -1.52 -9.28
N PRO A 150 0.31 -0.33 -9.37
CA PRO A 150 -0.40 0.94 -9.35
C PRO A 150 -1.52 1.05 -10.39
N GLN A 151 -1.25 0.59 -11.62
CA GLN A 151 -2.21 0.61 -12.71
C GLN A 151 -3.37 -0.36 -12.50
N PHE A 152 -3.09 -1.54 -11.94
CA PHE A 152 -4.13 -2.52 -11.67
C PHE A 152 -5.03 -2.07 -10.52
N LEU A 153 -4.44 -1.43 -9.50
CA LEU A 153 -5.18 -0.85 -8.38
C LEU A 153 -6.07 0.32 -8.81
N ALA A 154 -5.56 1.16 -9.73
CA ALA A 154 -6.29 2.32 -10.23
C ALA A 154 -7.49 1.96 -11.11
N GLN A 155 -7.40 0.89 -11.90
CA GLN A 155 -8.44 0.54 -12.89
C GLN A 155 -8.72 1.73 -13.83
N GLU A 156 -9.93 2.29 -13.80
CA GLU A 156 -10.30 3.46 -14.60
C GLU A 156 -9.85 4.80 -14.00
N LYS A 157 -9.38 4.80 -12.75
CA LYS A 157 -8.89 5.97 -12.01
C LYS A 157 -7.45 6.31 -12.37
N VAL A 158 -6.89 7.32 -11.72
CA VAL A 158 -5.50 7.73 -11.91
C VAL A 158 -4.67 7.24 -10.72
N SER A 159 -3.51 6.66 -11.00
CA SER A 159 -2.48 6.38 -10.00
C SER A 159 -1.39 7.44 -10.09
N LEU A 160 -0.92 7.90 -8.93
CA LEU A 160 0.17 8.87 -8.82
C LEU A 160 1.19 8.40 -7.81
N ILE A 161 2.46 8.52 -8.18
CA ILE A 161 3.61 8.29 -7.30
C ILE A 161 4.40 9.58 -7.25
N ASP A 162 4.47 10.18 -6.06
CA ASP A 162 5.30 11.32 -5.76
C ASP A 162 6.59 10.83 -5.09
N PHE A 163 7.70 10.88 -5.83
CA PHE A 163 9.01 10.48 -5.34
C PHE A 163 9.70 11.54 -4.47
N LYS A 164 9.18 12.78 -4.43
CA LYS A 164 9.71 13.83 -3.57
C LYS A 164 9.23 13.60 -2.14
N ASP A 165 7.92 13.40 -1.99
CA ASP A 165 7.27 13.24 -0.69
C ASP A 165 7.03 11.77 -0.33
N ASP A 166 7.52 10.85 -1.16
CA ASP A 166 7.43 9.40 -0.99
C ASP A 166 5.99 8.94 -0.76
N CYS A 167 5.12 9.35 -1.68
CA CYS A 167 3.67 9.18 -1.58
C CYS A 167 3.12 8.42 -2.78
N PHE A 168 2.23 7.46 -2.54
CA PHE A 168 1.46 6.78 -3.57
C PHE A 168 -0.02 6.95 -3.29
N PHE A 169 -0.80 7.33 -4.30
CA PHE A 169 -2.24 7.39 -4.17
C PHE A 169 -2.97 7.12 -5.48
N VAL A 170 -4.24 6.72 -5.34
CA VAL A 170 -5.20 6.58 -6.42
C VAL A 170 -6.33 7.57 -6.18
N SER A 171 -6.73 8.31 -7.20
CA SER A 171 -7.83 9.27 -7.13
C SER A 171 -8.72 9.19 -8.37
N GLU A 172 -9.93 9.73 -8.30
CA GLU A 172 -10.71 10.01 -9.51
C GLU A 172 -9.90 10.81 -10.52
N ARG A 173 -10.30 10.74 -11.79
CA ARG A 173 -9.68 11.56 -12.84
C ARG A 173 -9.86 13.04 -12.51
N PHE A 174 -8.79 13.80 -12.63
CA PHE A 174 -8.78 15.25 -12.42
C PHE A 174 -7.93 15.90 -13.51
N ASP A 175 -8.19 17.18 -13.78
CA ASP A 175 -7.32 18.00 -14.61
C ASP A 175 -6.28 18.69 -13.71
N PRO A 176 -4.98 18.34 -13.81
CA PRO A 176 -3.95 18.99 -13.01
C PRO A 176 -3.80 20.48 -13.38
N GLY A 177 -4.04 20.86 -14.64
CA GLY A 177 -3.91 22.24 -15.11
C GLY A 177 -5.17 23.09 -14.88
N GLY A 178 -6.33 22.45 -14.78
CA GLY A 178 -7.64 23.12 -14.72
C GLY A 178 -7.87 24.01 -13.50
N ALA A 179 -7.14 23.77 -12.40
CA ALA A 179 -7.21 24.59 -11.19
C ALA A 179 -6.16 25.72 -11.17
N GLY A 180 -5.30 25.85 -12.20
CA GLY A 180 -4.26 26.88 -12.30
C GLY A 180 -3.12 26.77 -11.26
N ARG A 181 -3.15 25.77 -10.37
CA ARG A 181 -2.14 25.55 -9.32
C ARG A 181 -0.90 24.81 -9.80
N TYR A 182 -1.03 24.02 -10.86
CA TYR A 182 0.05 23.17 -11.38
C TYR A 182 0.34 23.51 -12.83
N ARG A 183 1.60 23.83 -13.13
CA ARG A 183 2.09 23.89 -14.50
C ARG A 183 2.73 22.54 -14.83
N LEU A 184 2.09 21.80 -15.72
CA LEU A 184 2.61 20.55 -16.24
C LEU A 184 3.69 20.85 -17.28
N ASP A 185 4.94 20.57 -16.93
CA ASP A 185 6.04 20.51 -17.87
C ASP A 185 6.32 19.01 -18.14
N VAL A 186 6.18 18.58 -19.40
CA VAL A 186 6.61 17.23 -19.80
C VAL A 186 8.14 17.21 -19.74
N LEU A 187 8.71 16.47 -18.78
CA LEU A 187 10.16 16.51 -18.50
C LEU A 187 11.02 15.67 -19.45
N GLY A 188 10.39 14.95 -20.37
CA GLY A 188 11.05 14.09 -21.35
C GLY A 188 10.30 12.77 -21.53
N GLU A 189 10.89 11.86 -22.29
CA GLU A 189 10.45 10.45 -22.33
C GLU A 189 11.29 9.68 -21.30
N ILE A 190 10.66 9.02 -20.32
CA ILE A 190 11.37 7.99 -19.55
C ILE A 190 11.64 6.84 -20.53
N PRO A 191 12.89 6.36 -20.68
CA PRO A 191 13.16 5.14 -21.41
C PRO A 191 12.21 4.05 -20.92
N ASN A 192 11.33 3.61 -21.82
CA ASN A 192 10.25 2.69 -21.50
C ASN A 192 10.48 1.33 -22.17
N PRO A 193 11.56 0.61 -21.82
CA PRO A 193 11.91 -0.65 -22.46
C PRO A 193 10.83 -1.73 -22.25
N HIS A 194 9.94 -1.52 -21.30
CA HIS A 194 8.86 -2.43 -20.90
C HIS A 194 7.46 -1.98 -21.37
N ARG A 195 7.35 -0.91 -22.16
CA ARG A 195 6.09 -0.39 -22.72
C ARG A 195 5.01 -0.05 -21.68
N VAL A 196 5.41 0.30 -20.46
CA VAL A 196 4.55 0.87 -19.42
C VAL A 196 4.33 2.34 -19.76
N MET A 197 3.11 2.74 -20.13
CA MET A 197 2.82 4.18 -20.33
C MET A 197 2.86 4.92 -18.99
N ALA A 198 4.03 5.44 -18.64
CA ALA A 198 4.22 6.42 -17.58
C ALA A 198 4.65 7.73 -18.23
N ILE A 199 3.89 8.80 -18.04
CA ILE A 199 4.28 10.14 -18.50
C ILE A 199 4.99 10.81 -17.32
N PRO A 200 6.30 11.09 -17.38
CA PRO A 200 6.95 11.90 -16.37
C PRO A 200 6.34 13.30 -16.41
N LEU A 201 5.67 13.68 -15.34
CA LEU A 201 5.16 15.04 -15.16
C LEU A 201 6.10 15.79 -14.22
N GLY A 202 6.70 16.87 -14.72
CA GLY A 202 7.29 17.89 -13.88
C GLY A 202 6.24 18.91 -13.53
N VAL A 203 6.10 19.22 -12.26
CA VAL A 203 5.23 20.32 -11.82
C VAL A 203 6.13 21.49 -11.43
N ARG A 204 6.12 22.58 -12.22
CA ARG A 204 6.78 23.83 -11.83
C ARG A 204 5.78 24.78 -11.16
N GLY A 205 5.93 24.94 -9.85
CA GLY A 205 5.31 25.95 -8.99
C GLY A 205 6.32 26.39 -7.92
N ASP A 206 5.95 27.21 -6.93
CA ASP A 206 6.81 27.75 -5.86
C ASP A 206 7.34 26.68 -4.86
N GLY A 207 7.63 25.48 -5.35
CA GLY A 207 7.75 24.24 -4.59
C GLY A 207 6.40 23.52 -4.51
N PHE A 208 6.46 22.19 -4.36
CA PHE A 208 5.41 21.50 -3.61
C PHE A 208 5.53 22.00 -2.15
N PRO A 209 4.50 22.65 -1.60
CA PRO A 209 4.49 23.03 -0.19
C PRO A 209 4.50 21.79 0.72
#